data_AF-A0A2W5DA29-F1
#
_entry.id   AF-A0A2W5DA29-F1
#
_cell.length_a   1.000
_cell.length_b   1.000
_cell.length_c   1.000
_cell.angle_alpha   90.00
_cell.angle_beta   90.00
_cell.angle_gamma   90.00
#
_symmetry.space_group_name_H-M   'P 1'
#
loop_
_entity.id
_entity.type
_entity.pdbx_description
1 polymer ?
#
loop_
_entity_poly.entity_id
_entity_poly.type
_entity_poly.pdbx_seq_one_letter_code
_entity_poly.pdbx_strand_id
1 'polypeptide(L)'
;MPTVAQISDRADISVRTFHNYFADTDEAIFEFLRQTFDKISDQINALPEQWTAAQAMEAIASDALNDDGVELYSASTLVLLGSHASSRSRRPPSEETVTEISSSMMKALKNRIPGATHFDAQVLIGAYTVASATAVREYLERPEPRDPEEGRELIRRAFQLLRDYE
;
A
#
# COMPACT_ATOMS: atom_id res chain seq x y z
N MET A 1 -3.45 -16.74 -9.39
CA MET A 1 -4.55 -15.85 -8.98
C MET A 1 -5.82 -16.67 -8.80
N PRO A 2 -6.73 -16.28 -7.89
CA PRO A 2 -8.02 -16.95 -7.75
C PRO A 2 -8.88 -16.76 -9.01
N THR A 3 -9.70 -17.75 -9.35
CA THR A 3 -10.64 -17.64 -10.47
C THR A 3 -11.88 -16.83 -10.07
N VAL A 4 -12.60 -16.28 -11.06
CA VAL A 4 -13.89 -15.59 -10.81
C VAL A 4 -14.86 -16.48 -10.02
N ALA A 5 -14.91 -17.78 -10.31
CA ALA A 5 -15.74 -18.73 -9.57
C ALA A 5 -15.31 -18.86 -8.09
N GLN A 6 -14.00 -18.93 -7.81
CA GLN A 6 -13.49 -19.00 -6.44
C GLN A 6 -13.73 -17.71 -5.64
N ILE A 7 -13.64 -16.55 -6.31
CA ILE A 7 -13.95 -15.26 -5.70
C ILE A 7 -15.45 -15.17 -5.40
N SER A 8 -16.28 -15.52 -6.39
CA SER A 8 -17.74 -15.45 -6.28
C SER A 8 -18.26 -16.35 -5.16
N ASP A 9 -17.74 -17.59 -5.08
CA ASP A 9 -18.05 -18.55 -4.01
C ASP A 9 -17.67 -18.01 -2.62
N ARG A 10 -16.44 -17.48 -2.47
CA ARG A 10 -16.01 -16.87 -1.20
C ARG A 10 -16.81 -15.63 -0.79
N ALA A 11 -17.28 -14.86 -1.76
CA ALA A 11 -18.05 -13.65 -1.53
C ALA A 11 -19.56 -13.92 -1.40
N ASP A 12 -20.00 -15.18 -1.49
CA ASP A 12 -21.42 -15.60 -1.49
C ASP A 12 -22.26 -14.85 -2.55
N ILE A 13 -21.70 -14.71 -3.77
CA ILE A 13 -22.36 -14.10 -4.92
C ILE A 13 -22.36 -15.02 -6.13
N SER A 14 -23.25 -14.76 -7.09
CA SER A 14 -23.21 -15.45 -8.38
C SER A 14 -22.07 -14.93 -9.26
N VAL A 15 -21.52 -15.78 -10.14
CA VAL A 15 -20.56 -15.36 -11.18
C VAL A 15 -21.13 -14.24 -12.06
N ARG A 16 -22.44 -14.26 -12.33
CA ARG A 16 -23.12 -13.18 -13.04
C ARG A 16 -23.06 -11.86 -12.24
N THR A 17 -23.23 -11.91 -10.92
CA THR A 17 -23.12 -10.73 -10.06
C THR A 17 -21.71 -10.16 -10.12
N PHE A 18 -20.67 -11.00 -10.07
CA PHE A 18 -19.29 -10.55 -10.26
C PHE A 18 -19.13 -9.82 -11.61
N HIS A 19 -19.60 -10.43 -12.70
CA HIS A 19 -19.49 -9.85 -14.04
C HIS A 19 -20.34 -8.59 -14.29
N ASN A 20 -21.27 -8.26 -13.39
CA ASN A 20 -21.96 -6.97 -13.43
C ASN A 20 -21.05 -5.82 -12.97
N TYR A 21 -20.01 -6.10 -12.19
CA TYR A 21 -19.07 -5.10 -11.68
C TYR A 21 -17.70 -5.18 -12.37
N PHE A 22 -17.24 -6.38 -12.74
CA PHE A 22 -15.89 -6.60 -13.26
C PHE A 22 -15.88 -7.59 -14.43
N ALA A 23 -15.22 -7.23 -15.51
CA ALA A 23 -15.01 -8.11 -16.66
C ALA A 23 -14.20 -9.35 -16.28
N ASP A 24 -13.18 -9.20 -15.43
CA ASP A 24 -12.32 -10.30 -14.98
C ASP A 24 -11.68 -10.03 -13.60
N THR A 25 -10.86 -10.98 -13.14
CA THR A 25 -10.14 -10.87 -11.86
C THR A 25 -9.11 -9.73 -11.86
N ASP A 26 -8.51 -9.41 -13.00
CA ASP A 26 -7.49 -8.35 -13.07
C ASP A 26 -8.15 -6.98 -12.87
N GLU A 27 -9.31 -6.73 -13.51
CA GLU A 27 -10.09 -5.50 -13.30
C GLU A 27 -10.55 -5.34 -11.83
N ALA A 28 -11.04 -6.42 -11.21
CA ALA A 28 -11.41 -6.40 -9.80
C ALA A 28 -10.24 -6.07 -8.87
N ILE A 29 -9.03 -6.57 -9.18
CA ILE A 29 -7.82 -6.25 -8.42
C ILE A 29 -7.41 -4.78 -8.64
N PHE A 30 -7.51 -4.25 -9.86
CA PHE A 30 -7.18 -2.85 -10.11
C PHE A 30 -8.15 -1.89 -9.42
N GLU A 31 -9.44 -2.20 -9.42
CA GLU A 31 -10.44 -1.48 -8.62
C GLU A 31 -10.08 -1.48 -7.14
N PHE A 32 -9.75 -2.65 -6.61
CA PHE A 32 -9.34 -2.81 -5.21
C PHE A 32 -8.09 -2.00 -4.87
N LEU A 33 -7.07 -2.02 -5.74
CA LEU A 33 -5.85 -1.24 -5.56
C LEU A 33 -6.14 0.27 -5.56
N ARG A 34 -6.96 0.75 -6.48
CA ARG A 34 -7.36 2.17 -6.53
C ARG A 34 -8.06 2.59 -5.25
N GLN A 35 -9.05 1.82 -4.78
CA GLN A 35 -9.72 2.08 -3.50
C GLN A 35 -8.75 2.08 -2.31
N THR A 36 -7.74 1.20 -2.35
CA THR A 36 -6.69 1.14 -1.31
C THR A 36 -5.83 2.40 -1.33
N PHE A 37 -5.37 2.86 -2.50
CA PHE A 37 -4.61 4.10 -2.63
C PHE A 37 -5.42 5.34 -2.25
N ASP A 38 -6.71 5.40 -2.61
CA ASP A 38 -7.60 6.50 -2.23
C ASP A 38 -7.79 6.56 -0.71
N LYS A 39 -7.99 5.41 -0.05
CA LYS A 39 -8.08 5.39 1.41
C LYS A 39 -6.77 5.82 2.08
N ILE A 40 -5.62 5.36 1.57
CA ILE A 40 -4.31 5.80 2.09
C ILE A 40 -4.14 7.31 1.88
N SER A 41 -4.55 7.84 0.72
CA SER A 41 -4.58 9.28 0.46
C SER A 41 -5.44 10.03 1.49
N ASP A 42 -6.63 9.53 1.78
CA ASP A 42 -7.52 10.13 2.80
C ASP A 42 -6.88 10.10 4.20
N GLN A 43 -6.26 8.98 4.57
CA GLN A 43 -5.52 8.87 5.83
C GLN A 43 -4.37 9.88 5.88
N ILE A 44 -3.57 10.00 4.80
CA ILE A 44 -2.49 10.99 4.71
C ILE A 44 -3.04 12.41 4.85
N ASN A 45 -4.17 12.73 4.23
CA ASN A 45 -4.77 14.06 4.31
C ASN A 45 -5.38 14.37 5.69
N ALA A 46 -5.77 13.34 6.45
CA ALA A 46 -6.27 13.48 7.82
C ALA A 46 -5.15 13.71 8.86
N LEU A 47 -3.89 13.42 8.52
CA LEU A 47 -2.75 13.65 9.40
C LEU A 47 -2.44 15.15 9.57
N PRO A 48 -1.84 15.57 10.70
CA PRO A 48 -1.51 16.99 10.93
C PRO A 48 -0.73 17.62 9.78
N GLU A 49 -1.12 18.82 9.35
CA GLU A 49 -0.55 19.48 8.16
C GLU A 49 0.95 19.75 8.30
N GLN A 50 1.44 19.97 9.52
CA GLN A 50 2.85 20.21 9.80
C GLN A 50 3.74 18.96 9.67
N TRP A 51 3.15 17.78 9.48
CA TRP A 51 3.91 16.55 9.29
C TRP A 51 4.52 16.49 7.89
N THR A 52 5.80 16.15 7.84
CA THR A 52 6.52 15.89 6.59
C THR A 52 5.99 14.63 5.89
N ALA A 53 6.32 14.46 4.61
CA ALA A 53 6.00 13.23 3.90
C ALA A 53 6.59 11.98 4.57
N ALA A 54 7.79 12.07 5.14
CA ALA A 54 8.42 10.99 5.89
C ALA A 54 7.60 10.60 7.13
N GLN A 55 7.23 11.59 7.96
CA GLN A 55 6.41 11.36 9.16
C GLN A 55 5.04 10.78 8.82
N ALA A 56 4.41 11.27 7.75
CA ALA A 56 3.15 10.74 7.27
C ALA A 56 3.28 9.27 6.85
N MET A 57 4.27 8.93 6.03
CA MET A 57 4.51 7.55 5.60
C MET A 57 4.86 6.61 6.77
N GLU A 58 5.70 7.05 7.71
CA GLU A 58 6.06 6.31 8.91
C GLU A 58 4.82 5.96 9.76
N ALA A 59 3.91 6.93 9.93
CA ALA A 59 2.67 6.75 10.67
C ALA A 59 1.70 5.81 9.96
N ILE A 60 1.45 6.02 8.66
CA ILE A 60 0.57 5.16 7.84
C ILE A 60 1.05 3.71 7.85
N ALA A 61 2.36 3.50 7.68
CA ALA A 61 2.93 2.15 7.71
C ALA A 61 2.79 1.51 9.11
N SER A 62 3.00 2.28 10.17
CA SER A 62 2.89 1.80 11.55
C SER A 62 1.45 1.45 11.93
N ASP A 63 0.49 2.26 11.49
CA ASP A 63 -0.93 2.03 11.73
C ASP A 63 -1.47 0.83 10.95
N ALA A 64 -0.89 0.53 9.77
CA ALA A 64 -1.21 -0.67 9.00
C ALA A 64 -0.84 -1.99 9.70
N LEU A 65 -0.21 -1.92 10.88
CA LEU A 65 0.11 -3.07 11.74
C LEU A 65 -0.82 -3.19 12.96
N ASN A 66 -1.76 -2.26 13.18
CA ASN A 66 -2.69 -2.30 14.32
C ASN A 66 -3.80 -3.36 14.16
N ASP A 67 -4.00 -4.15 15.23
CA ASP A 67 -5.06 -5.10 15.65
C ASP A 67 -5.87 -5.95 14.63
N ASP A 68 -6.07 -7.23 15.02
CA ASP A 68 -6.87 -8.34 14.46
C ASP A 68 -6.55 -8.85 13.04
N GLY A 69 -5.70 -8.14 12.29
CA GLY A 69 -5.24 -8.60 10.99
C GLY A 69 -4.77 -7.45 10.11
N VAL A 70 -4.46 -7.78 8.86
CA VAL A 70 -4.18 -6.77 7.84
C VAL A 70 -5.50 -6.06 7.53
N GLU A 71 -5.65 -4.81 7.96
CA GLU A 71 -6.79 -3.99 7.56
C GLU A 71 -6.84 -3.98 6.02
N LEU A 72 -7.99 -4.37 5.47
CA LEU A 72 -8.14 -4.71 4.05
C LEU A 72 -7.60 -3.63 3.12
N TYR A 73 -7.81 -2.35 3.46
CA TYR A 73 -7.36 -1.20 2.69
C TYR A 73 -6.21 -0.47 3.40
N SER A 74 -5.08 -1.15 3.59
CA SER A 74 -3.92 -0.60 4.29
C SER A 74 -2.62 -0.77 3.50
N ALA A 75 -1.56 -0.11 3.97
CA ALA A 75 -0.23 -0.25 3.39
C ALA A 75 0.29 -1.69 3.41
N SER A 76 -0.06 -2.49 4.42
CA SER A 76 0.36 -3.90 4.51
C SER A 76 -0.34 -4.78 3.47
N THR A 77 -1.59 -4.46 3.10
CA THR A 77 -2.27 -5.09 1.96
C THR A 77 -1.53 -4.84 0.64
N LEU A 78 -1.06 -3.61 0.40
CA LEU A 78 -0.30 -3.29 -0.82
C LEU A 78 1.01 -4.08 -0.89
N VAL A 79 1.69 -4.27 0.25
CA VAL A 79 2.93 -5.07 0.33
C VAL A 79 2.64 -6.55 0.03
N LEU A 80 1.58 -7.12 0.58
CA LEU A 80 1.16 -8.49 0.31
C LEU A 80 0.74 -8.70 -1.15
N LEU A 81 0.03 -7.74 -1.74
CA LEU A 81 -0.33 -7.80 -3.14
C LEU A 81 0.90 -7.66 -4.05
N GLY A 82 1.85 -6.78 -3.72
CA GLY A 82 3.09 -6.61 -4.48
C GLY A 82 3.93 -7.90 -4.52
N SER A 83 4.05 -8.62 -3.41
CA SER A 83 4.78 -9.91 -3.34
C SER A 83 4.05 -11.05 -4.07
N HIS A 84 2.72 -11.03 -4.11
CA HIS A 84 1.92 -12.04 -4.81
C HIS A 84 1.72 -11.76 -6.31
N ALA A 85 1.57 -10.50 -6.72
CA ALA A 85 1.33 -10.09 -8.10
C ALA A 85 2.57 -10.34 -8.99
N SER A 86 3.76 -10.05 -8.47
CA SER A 86 5.03 -10.27 -9.18
C SER A 86 5.33 -11.75 -9.46
N SER A 87 4.65 -12.69 -8.81
CA SER A 87 4.81 -14.14 -9.04
C SER A 87 3.69 -14.80 -9.85
N ARG A 88 2.55 -14.13 -10.11
CA ARG A 88 1.33 -14.81 -10.60
C ARG A 88 0.47 -14.07 -11.63
N SER A 89 0.75 -12.81 -11.96
CA SER A 89 -0.03 -12.09 -13.00
C SER A 89 0.37 -12.55 -14.41
N ARG A 90 -0.61 -12.97 -15.22
CA ARG A 90 -0.39 -13.28 -16.65
C ARG A 90 -0.16 -12.01 -17.49
N ARG A 91 -0.60 -10.86 -16.98
CA ARG A 91 -0.43 -9.55 -17.59
C ARG A 91 -0.20 -8.51 -16.48
N PRO A 92 1.04 -8.04 -16.25
CA PRO A 92 1.28 -6.98 -15.29
C PRO A 92 0.56 -5.69 -15.76
N PRO A 93 0.12 -4.81 -14.83
CA PRO A 93 -0.42 -3.51 -15.20
C PRO A 93 0.61 -2.70 -15.99
N SER A 94 0.15 -1.85 -16.91
CA SER A 94 1.03 -0.89 -17.57
C SER A 94 1.52 0.15 -16.56
N GLU A 95 2.66 0.78 -16.85
CA GLU A 95 3.18 1.88 -16.03
C GLU A 95 2.16 3.03 -15.91
N GLU A 96 1.42 3.30 -16.99
CA GLU A 96 0.33 4.28 -17.02
C GLU A 96 -0.77 3.92 -16.01
N THR A 97 -1.24 2.67 -16.00
CA THR A 97 -2.25 2.21 -15.04
C THR A 97 -1.74 2.32 -13.61
N VAL A 98 -0.49 1.95 -13.33
CA VAL A 98 0.09 2.08 -11.98
C VAL A 98 0.17 3.54 -11.56
N THR A 99 0.55 4.42 -12.48
CA THR A 99 0.62 5.87 -12.24
C THR A 99 -0.76 6.44 -11.95
N GLU A 100 -1.78 6.02 -12.70
CA GLU A 100 -3.16 6.46 -12.53
C GLU A 100 -3.72 6.05 -11.16
N ILE A 101 -3.63 4.76 -10.80
CA ILE A 101 -4.21 4.24 -9.56
C ILE A 101 -3.51 4.77 -8.29
N SER A 102 -2.22 5.12 -8.38
CA SER A 102 -1.46 5.66 -7.24
C SER A 102 -1.49 7.19 -7.17
N SER A 103 -2.07 7.87 -8.17
CA SER A 103 -1.99 9.32 -8.34
C SER A 103 -2.51 10.12 -7.15
N SER A 104 -3.56 9.66 -6.48
CA SER A 104 -4.16 10.32 -5.30
C SER A 104 -3.17 10.36 -4.13
N MET A 105 -2.62 9.18 -3.77
CA MET A 105 -1.59 9.05 -2.74
C MET A 105 -0.34 9.87 -3.10
N MET A 106 0.11 9.80 -4.35
CA MET A 106 1.29 10.55 -4.82
C MET A 106 1.10 12.07 -4.67
N LYS A 107 -0.09 12.56 -5.00
CA LYS A 107 -0.44 13.98 -4.82
C LYS A 107 -0.49 14.38 -3.35
N ALA A 108 -1.10 13.57 -2.49
CA ALA A 108 -1.19 13.82 -1.06
C ALA A 108 0.21 13.94 -0.42
N LEU A 109 1.14 13.04 -0.78
CA LEU A 109 2.51 13.09 -0.29
C LEU A 109 3.30 14.26 -0.85
N LYS A 110 3.16 14.56 -2.14
CA LYS A 110 3.86 15.69 -2.78
C LYS A 110 3.50 17.03 -2.12
N ASN A 111 2.25 17.20 -1.68
CA ASN A 111 1.82 18.41 -0.95
C ASN A 111 2.58 18.61 0.38
N ARG A 112 3.21 17.56 0.92
CA ARG A 112 3.99 17.57 2.17
C ARG A 112 5.50 17.72 1.93
N ILE A 113 5.93 18.07 0.71
CA ILE A 113 7.33 18.30 0.34
C ILE A 113 7.47 19.69 -0.32
N PRO A 114 7.34 20.78 0.46
CA PRO A 114 7.34 22.13 -0.09
C PRO A 114 8.68 22.46 -0.77
N GLY A 115 8.61 22.99 -1.99
CA GLY A 115 9.79 23.40 -2.75
C GLY A 115 10.53 22.29 -3.51
N ALA A 116 10.12 21.03 -3.36
CA ALA A 116 10.70 19.93 -4.13
C ALA A 116 10.34 20.00 -5.62
N THR A 117 11.31 19.67 -6.48
CA THR A 117 11.02 19.40 -7.88
C THR A 117 10.21 18.12 -8.01
N HIS A 118 9.65 17.87 -9.20
CA HIS A 118 8.98 16.59 -9.47
C HIS A 118 9.90 15.39 -9.22
N PHE A 119 11.17 15.49 -9.63
CA PHE A 119 12.17 14.45 -9.42
C PHE A 119 12.44 14.23 -7.94
N ASP A 120 12.67 15.29 -7.16
CA ASP A 120 12.95 15.17 -5.72
C ASP A 120 11.78 14.51 -4.97
N ALA A 121 10.54 14.92 -5.29
CA ALA A 121 9.35 14.31 -4.69
C ALA A 121 9.24 12.82 -5.04
N GLN A 122 9.52 12.44 -6.29
CA GLN A 122 9.52 11.02 -6.71
C GLN A 122 10.58 10.21 -5.98
N VAL A 123 11.81 10.73 -5.85
CA VAL A 123 12.91 10.06 -5.16
C VAL A 123 12.57 9.84 -3.68
N LEU A 124 12.13 10.90 -2.99
CA LEU A 124 11.78 10.83 -1.57
C LEU A 124 10.63 9.86 -1.29
N ILE A 125 9.54 9.97 -2.06
CA ILE A 125 8.37 9.09 -1.89
C ILE A 125 8.74 7.63 -2.22
N GLY A 126 9.57 7.41 -3.24
CA GLY A 126 10.09 6.09 -3.56
C GLY A 126 10.90 5.49 -2.40
N ALA A 127 11.79 6.28 -1.80
CA ALA A 127 12.57 5.86 -0.64
C ALA A 127 11.68 5.49 0.56
N TYR A 128 10.71 6.33 0.92
CA TYR A 128 9.77 6.04 2.02
C TYR A 128 8.91 4.80 1.76
N THR A 129 8.49 4.61 0.50
CA THR A 129 7.73 3.43 0.09
C THR A 129 8.55 2.15 0.26
N VAL A 130 9.82 2.16 -0.20
CA VAL A 130 10.72 1.00 -0.07
C VAL A 130 11.05 0.71 1.39
N ALA A 131 11.34 1.74 2.19
CA ALA A 131 11.60 1.58 3.62
C ALA A 131 10.40 0.94 4.36
N SER A 132 9.20 1.46 4.12
CA SER A 132 7.95 0.92 4.68
C SER A 132 7.72 -0.53 4.24
N ALA A 133 7.82 -0.81 2.94
CA ALA A 133 7.58 -2.14 2.40
C ALA A 133 8.60 -3.18 2.91
N THR A 134 9.84 -2.76 3.14
CA THR A 134 10.90 -3.62 3.69
C THR A 134 10.59 -4.00 5.13
N ALA A 135 10.27 -3.01 5.98
CA ALA A 135 9.92 -3.25 7.38
C ALA A 135 8.67 -4.12 7.53
N VAL A 136 7.61 -3.83 6.76
CA VAL A 136 6.37 -4.62 6.77
C VAL A 136 6.61 -6.05 6.31
N ARG A 137 7.42 -6.27 5.26
CA ARG A 137 7.73 -7.63 4.78
C ARG A 137 8.50 -8.44 5.81
N GLU A 138 9.55 -7.85 6.39
CA GLU A 138 10.34 -8.46 7.46
C GLU A 138 9.45 -8.86 8.65
N TYR A 139 8.49 -8.00 9.02
CA TYR A 139 7.51 -8.33 10.05
C TYR A 139 6.59 -9.48 9.64
N LEU A 140 6.07 -9.46 8.42
CA LEU A 140 5.14 -10.47 7.92
C LEU A 140 5.77 -11.86 7.73
N GLU A 141 7.10 -11.95 7.57
CA GLU A 141 7.83 -13.21 7.48
C GLU A 141 8.09 -13.88 8.84
N ARG A 142 7.79 -13.20 9.96
CA ARG A 142 7.96 -13.77 11.31
C ARG A 142 6.91 -14.85 11.63
N PRO A 143 7.24 -15.86 12.46
CA PRO A 143 6.29 -16.88 12.91
C PRO A 143 5.16 -16.28 13.75
N GLU A 144 3.96 -16.87 13.67
CA GLU A 144 2.83 -16.53 14.54
C GLU A 144 2.93 -17.19 15.93
N PRO A 145 2.44 -16.53 17.00
CA PRO A 145 1.84 -15.20 17.02
C PRO A 145 2.90 -14.09 16.93
N ARG A 146 2.64 -13.07 16.12
CA ARG A 146 3.50 -11.89 15.98
C ARG A 146 3.05 -10.76 16.91
N ASP A 147 4.00 -10.06 17.52
CA ASP A 147 3.74 -8.83 18.26
C ASP A 147 3.79 -7.62 17.30
N PRO A 148 2.67 -6.89 17.10
CA PRO A 148 2.64 -5.69 16.26
C PRO A 148 3.69 -4.64 16.62
N GLU A 149 4.11 -4.57 17.89
CA GLU A 149 5.12 -3.60 18.31
C GLU A 149 6.49 -3.90 17.69
N GLU A 150 6.82 -5.18 17.46
CA GLU A 150 8.04 -5.55 16.76
C GLU A 150 8.05 -5.03 15.32
N GLY A 151 6.90 -5.05 14.65
CA GLY A 151 6.76 -4.48 13.32
C GLY A 151 6.84 -2.95 13.31
N ARG A 152 6.25 -2.29 14.30
CA ARG A 152 6.40 -0.83 14.49
C ARG A 152 7.84 -0.42 14.75
N GLU A 153 8.59 -1.21 15.52
CA GLU A 153 10.02 -0.98 15.73
C GLU A 153 10.81 -1.08 14.43
N LEU A 154 10.51 -2.07 13.57
CA LEU A 154 11.14 -2.18 12.26
C LEU A 154 10.86 -0.95 11.39
N ILE A 155 9.63 -0.43 11.41
CA ILE A 155 9.26 0.78 10.66
C ILE A 155 10.02 2.00 11.20
N ARG A 156 9.98 2.24 12.51
CA ARG A 156 10.72 3.35 13.15
C ARG A 156 12.21 3.28 12.82
N ARG A 157 12.81 2.09 12.87
CA ARG A 157 14.21 1.87 12.49
C ARG A 157 14.47 2.15 11.01
N ALA A 158 13.59 1.72 10.10
CA ALA A 158 13.75 1.95 8.67
C ALA A 158 13.73 3.46 8.33
N PHE A 159 12.83 4.22 8.94
CA PHE A 159 12.77 5.67 8.75
C PHE A 159 13.91 6.41 9.45
N GLN A 160 14.36 5.93 10.62
CA GLN A 160 15.55 6.49 11.27
C GLN A 160 16.80 6.31 10.40
N LEU A 161 16.97 5.16 9.75
CA LEU A 161 18.07 4.94 8.82
C LEU A 161 18.04 5.94 7.66
N LEU A 162 16.88 6.26 7.09
CA LEU A 162 16.81 7.29 6.04
C LEU A 162 17.28 8.66 6.55
N ARG A 163 16.91 9.04 7.78
CA ARG A 163 17.31 10.31 8.40
C ARG A 163 18.80 10.39 8.72
N ASP A 164 19.42 9.29 9.16
CA ASP A 164 20.82 9.29 9.59
C ASP A 164 21.83 9.38 8.43
N TYR A 165 21.37 9.16 7.18
CA TYR A 165 22.19 9.21 5.97
C TYR A 165 21.84 10.39 5.03
N GLU A 166 21.00 11.33 5.49
CA GLU A 166 20.76 12.65 4.87
C GLU A 166 21.80 13.69 5.31
#